data_AF-A0AAU9V1C3-F1
#
_entry.id   AF-A0AAU9V1C3-F1
#
_cell.length_a   1.000
_cell.length_b   1.000
_cell.length_c   1.000
_cell.angle_alpha   90.00
_cell.angle_beta   90.00
_cell.angle_gamma   90.00
#
_symmetry.space_group_name_H-M   'P 1'
#
loop_
_entity.id
_entity.type
_entity.pdbx_description
1 polymer ?
#
loop_
_entity_poly.entity_id
_entity_poly.type
_entity_poly.pdbx_seq_one_letter_code
_entity_poly.pdbx_strand_id
1 'polypeptide(L)'
;MFRNVAVVIIFSLSLYCLAEDLVISTKGHQCSIHTSCVSCISETGCKWCVAQGVCTKRSCGDDNEIYPKNTRPNVPGPDFCPRIAETTELIFASGQKERVTIKITRIFLYMANTPWKCKINLNGKDVIIPAVLLADIVYCERFEMKNESENPYIEGTVKVLWNSTRAFDGSLPFKICRCDLESNCVACQN
;
A
#
# COMPACT_ATOMS: atom_id res chain seq x y z
N MET A 1 54.72 -41.79 -54.03
CA MET A 1 54.79 -40.97 -55.26
C MET A 1 53.49 -41.23 -56.02
N PHE A 2 52.45 -40.39 -56.07
CA PHE A 2 52.09 -39.09 -55.51
C PHE A 2 50.66 -39.25 -54.95
N ARG A 3 50.41 -38.72 -53.75
CA ARG A 3 49.09 -38.77 -53.10
C ARG A 3 48.36 -37.49 -53.52
N ASN A 4 47.31 -37.63 -54.32
CA ASN A 4 46.52 -36.51 -54.85
C ASN A 4 45.95 -35.66 -53.70
N VAL A 5 46.31 -34.38 -53.73
CA VAL A 5 45.80 -33.34 -52.84
C VAL A 5 44.43 -32.94 -53.36
N ALA A 6 43.36 -33.34 -52.66
CA ALA A 6 42.03 -32.79 -52.88
C ALA A 6 41.91 -31.50 -52.06
N VAL A 7 41.92 -30.37 -52.75
CA VAL A 7 41.62 -29.05 -52.20
C VAL A 7 40.11 -29.00 -51.94
N VAL A 8 39.72 -29.05 -50.66
CA VAL A 8 38.32 -28.85 -50.25
C VAL A 8 38.12 -27.36 -50.01
N ILE A 9 37.47 -26.71 -50.97
CA ILE A 9 37.02 -25.32 -50.88
C ILE A 9 35.83 -25.30 -49.92
N ILE A 10 36.05 -24.86 -48.68
CA ILE A 10 34.99 -24.71 -47.68
C ILE A 10 34.26 -23.40 -48.00
N PHE A 11 33.08 -23.54 -48.61
CA PHE A 11 32.14 -22.45 -48.83
C PHE A 11 31.64 -21.92 -47.48
N SER A 12 31.81 -20.62 -47.30
CA SER A 12 31.31 -19.81 -46.20
C SER A 12 29.78 -19.79 -46.18
N LEU A 13 29.18 -20.23 -45.06
CA LEU A 13 27.85 -19.77 -44.65
C LEU A 13 27.96 -19.14 -43.26
N SER A 14 27.99 -17.82 -43.26
CA SER A 14 27.83 -16.98 -42.08
C SER A 14 26.39 -17.16 -41.58
N LEU A 15 26.22 -17.92 -40.51
CA LEU A 15 24.95 -18.02 -39.80
C LEU A 15 24.78 -16.75 -38.96
N TYR A 16 24.14 -15.72 -39.53
CA TYR A 16 23.68 -14.57 -38.76
C TYR A 16 22.47 -15.02 -37.92
N CYS A 17 22.71 -15.41 -36.67
CA CYS A 17 21.64 -15.45 -35.66
C CYS A 17 21.26 -14.00 -35.36
N LEU A 18 20.23 -13.48 -36.03
CA LEU A 18 19.49 -12.35 -35.50
C LEU A 18 18.75 -12.86 -34.26
N ALA A 19 19.33 -12.60 -33.09
CA ALA A 19 18.58 -12.61 -31.85
C ALA A 19 17.59 -11.44 -31.95
N GLU A 20 16.39 -11.70 -32.45
CA GLU A 20 15.25 -10.89 -32.06
C GLU A 20 15.13 -11.07 -30.55
N ASP A 21 15.40 -9.99 -29.80
CA ASP A 21 15.15 -9.93 -28.38
C ASP A 21 13.70 -10.35 -28.16
N LEU A 22 13.51 -11.58 -27.67
CA LEU A 22 12.23 -12.03 -27.18
C LEU A 22 11.96 -11.18 -25.93
N VAL A 23 11.30 -10.03 -26.10
CA VAL A 23 10.74 -9.27 -24.99
C VAL A 23 9.61 -10.13 -24.45
N ILE A 24 9.96 -11.05 -23.55
CA ILE A 24 9.02 -11.66 -22.64
C ILE A 24 8.48 -10.48 -21.83
N SER A 25 7.36 -9.91 -22.26
CA SER A 25 6.58 -9.02 -21.43
C SER A 25 6.14 -9.85 -20.24
N THR A 26 6.94 -9.83 -19.19
CA THR A 26 6.67 -10.49 -17.92
C THR A 26 5.56 -9.69 -17.24
N LYS A 27 4.34 -9.84 -17.76
CA LYS A 27 3.09 -9.26 -17.23
C LYS A 27 2.87 -9.56 -15.74
N GLY A 28 3.67 -10.45 -15.13
CA GLY A 28 3.75 -10.67 -13.67
C GLY A 28 4.36 -9.51 -12.87
N HIS A 29 5.12 -8.59 -13.49
CA HIS A 29 5.73 -7.43 -12.80
C HIS A 29 4.78 -6.23 -12.65
N GLN A 30 3.68 -6.16 -13.41
CA GLN A 30 2.80 -5.00 -13.36
C GLN A 30 1.92 -4.96 -12.13
N CYS A 31 1.45 -6.10 -11.60
CA CYS A 31 0.58 -6.07 -10.42
C CYS A 31 1.29 -5.53 -9.17
N SER A 32 2.57 -5.85 -8.99
CA SER A 32 3.33 -5.48 -7.78
C SER A 32 3.54 -3.96 -7.62
N ILE A 33 3.23 -3.15 -8.63
CA ILE A 33 3.24 -1.68 -8.52
C ILE A 33 2.13 -1.18 -7.58
N HIS A 34 1.05 -1.95 -7.45
CA HIS A 34 -0.09 -1.61 -6.62
C HIS A 34 0.18 -1.99 -5.17
N THR A 35 0.16 -0.98 -4.30
CA THR A 35 0.44 -1.12 -2.86
C THR A 35 -0.83 -1.11 -2.01
N SER A 36 -2.00 -1.04 -2.64
CA SER A 36 -3.32 -1.08 -1.99
C SER A 36 -4.23 -2.10 -2.67
N CYS A 37 -5.18 -2.65 -1.92
CA CYS A 37 -6.08 -3.69 -2.40
C CYS A 37 -6.98 -3.17 -3.53
N VAL A 38 -7.62 -2.01 -3.36
CA VAL A 38 -8.51 -1.41 -4.36
C VAL A 38 -7.76 -1.09 -5.65
N SER A 39 -6.54 -0.53 -5.57
CA SER A 39 -5.77 -0.25 -6.79
C SER A 39 -5.34 -1.54 -7.50
N CYS A 40 -4.99 -2.58 -6.72
CA CYS A 40 -4.62 -3.89 -7.26
C CYS A 40 -5.74 -4.53 -8.07
N ILE A 41 -6.95 -4.62 -7.51
CA ILE A 41 -8.06 -5.33 -8.15
C ILE A 41 -8.80 -4.48 -9.20
N SER A 42 -8.37 -3.22 -9.39
CA SER A 42 -8.78 -2.41 -10.53
C SER A 42 -8.05 -2.86 -11.81
N GLU A 43 -6.90 -3.52 -11.68
CA GLU A 43 -6.15 -4.07 -12.81
C GLU A 43 -6.62 -5.48 -13.16
N THR A 44 -6.86 -5.72 -14.46
CA THR A 44 -7.41 -7.00 -14.91
C THR A 44 -6.38 -8.13 -14.78
N GLY A 45 -6.78 -9.21 -14.12
CA GLY A 45 -5.93 -10.38 -13.90
C GLY A 45 -4.96 -10.24 -12.73
N CYS A 46 -4.99 -9.12 -12.00
CA CYS A 46 -4.37 -9.01 -10.68
C CYS A 46 -5.32 -9.49 -9.58
N LYS A 47 -4.76 -9.91 -8.46
CA LYS A 47 -5.47 -10.22 -7.22
C LYS A 47 -4.67 -9.71 -6.03
N TRP A 48 -5.37 -9.45 -4.93
CA TRP A 48 -4.77 -9.07 -3.66
C TRP A 48 -4.71 -10.26 -2.71
N CYS A 49 -3.50 -10.61 -2.25
CA CYS A 49 -3.29 -11.58 -1.18
C CYS A 49 -3.40 -10.85 0.15
N VAL A 50 -4.47 -11.08 0.91
CA VAL A 50 -4.79 -10.24 2.08
C VAL A 50 -3.71 -10.32 3.15
N ALA A 51 -3.34 -11.52 3.59
CA ALA A 51 -2.39 -11.71 4.68
C ALA A 51 -0.97 -11.32 4.28
N GLN A 52 -0.60 -11.59 3.03
CA GLN A 52 0.69 -11.17 2.47
C GLN A 52 0.74 -9.66 2.20
N GLY A 53 -0.42 -9.01 2.03
CA GLY A 53 -0.55 -7.59 1.67
C GLY A 53 0.19 -7.24 0.39
N VAL A 54 0.08 -8.09 -0.63
CA VAL A 54 0.72 -7.91 -1.94
C VAL A 54 -0.27 -8.09 -3.07
N CYS A 55 -0.06 -7.31 -4.13
CA CYS A 55 -0.75 -7.47 -5.39
C CYS A 55 0.04 -8.37 -6.34
N THR A 56 -0.61 -9.39 -6.91
CA THR A 56 0.06 -10.39 -7.75
C THR A 56 -0.86 -10.97 -8.82
N LYS A 57 -0.28 -11.61 -9.85
CA LYS A 57 -1.01 -12.53 -10.75
C LYS A 57 -0.94 -13.98 -10.30
N ARG A 58 0.02 -14.31 -9.43
CA ARG A 58 0.27 -15.67 -8.96
C ARG A 58 -0.78 -16.09 -7.94
N SER A 59 -0.88 -17.38 -7.67
CA SER A 59 -1.70 -17.89 -6.56
C SER A 59 -1.19 -17.35 -5.22
N CYS A 60 -2.10 -16.98 -4.31
CA CYS A 60 -1.74 -16.59 -2.96
C CYS A 60 -1.60 -17.79 -2.00
N GLY A 61 -1.70 -19.02 -2.50
CA GLY A 61 -1.65 -20.23 -1.68
C GLY A 61 -2.86 -20.32 -0.76
N ASP A 62 -2.61 -20.39 0.55
CA ASP A 62 -3.65 -20.49 1.59
C ASP A 62 -4.18 -19.12 2.07
N ASP A 63 -3.72 -18.02 1.46
CA ASP A 63 -4.19 -16.67 1.80
C ASP A 63 -5.61 -16.41 1.25
N ASN A 64 -6.32 -15.48 1.87
CA ASN A 64 -7.56 -14.95 1.32
C ASN A 64 -7.24 -14.08 0.10
N GLU A 65 -7.95 -14.33 -0.99
CA GLU A 65 -7.73 -13.65 -2.27
C GLU A 65 -8.92 -12.73 -2.60
N ILE A 66 -8.62 -11.49 -2.94
CA ILE A 66 -9.61 -10.53 -3.45
C ILE A 66 -9.33 -10.29 -4.93
N TYR A 67 -10.37 -10.42 -5.73
CA TYR A 67 -10.33 -10.38 -7.19
C TYR A 67 -11.15 -9.20 -7.74
N PRO A 68 -10.99 -8.86 -9.03
CA PRO A 68 -11.85 -7.89 -9.71
C PRO A 68 -13.30 -8.39 -9.79
N LYS A 69 -14.27 -7.49 -9.53
CA LYS A 69 -15.71 -7.78 -9.42
C LYS A 69 -16.31 -8.58 -10.60
N ASN A 70 -15.77 -8.42 -11.80
CA ASN A 70 -16.32 -9.00 -13.03
C ASN A 70 -15.76 -10.39 -13.38
N THR A 71 -14.96 -11.00 -12.51
CA THR A 71 -14.30 -12.26 -12.85
C THR A 71 -15.14 -13.52 -12.63
N ARG A 72 -16.16 -13.53 -11.76
CA ARG A 72 -17.18 -14.62 -11.62
C ARG A 72 -18.47 -14.11 -10.91
N PRO A 73 -19.59 -14.86 -10.92
CA PRO A 73 -20.79 -14.51 -10.15
C PRO A 73 -20.55 -14.71 -8.63
N ASN A 74 -20.98 -13.76 -7.79
CA ASN A 74 -20.69 -13.68 -6.34
C ASN A 74 -19.22 -13.43 -5.96
N VAL A 75 -18.47 -12.75 -6.83
CA VAL A 75 -17.03 -12.57 -6.67
C VAL A 75 -16.65 -11.37 -5.82
N PRO A 76 -15.56 -11.51 -5.04
CA PRO A 76 -14.96 -10.40 -4.31
C PRO A 76 -14.75 -9.16 -5.20
N GLY A 77 -14.73 -7.99 -4.59
CA GLY A 77 -14.54 -6.72 -5.27
C GLY A 77 -13.99 -5.70 -4.27
N PRO A 78 -13.96 -4.40 -4.63
CA PRO A 78 -13.40 -3.35 -3.76
C PRO A 78 -14.07 -3.26 -2.39
N ASP A 79 -15.30 -3.73 -2.27
CA ASP A 79 -16.00 -3.79 -0.99
C ASP A 79 -15.47 -4.83 -0.01
N PHE A 80 -14.62 -5.75 -0.43
CA PHE A 80 -14.00 -6.75 0.44
C PHE A 80 -12.59 -6.36 0.90
N CYS A 81 -12.03 -5.26 0.38
CA CYS A 81 -10.71 -4.78 0.77
C CYS A 81 -10.71 -4.29 2.24
N PRO A 82 -9.73 -4.73 3.07
CA PRO A 82 -9.47 -4.13 4.38
C PRO A 82 -9.22 -2.62 4.23
N ARG A 83 -10.09 -1.80 4.81
CA ARG A 83 -10.06 -0.34 4.61
C ARG A 83 -10.43 0.43 5.87
N ILE A 84 -9.98 1.69 5.93
CA ILE A 84 -10.52 2.67 6.88
C ILE A 84 -11.98 2.95 6.51
N ALA A 85 -12.87 2.88 7.50
CA ALA A 85 -14.31 2.98 7.28
C ALA A 85 -14.79 4.44 7.20
N GLU A 86 -14.13 5.34 7.92
CA GLU A 86 -14.50 6.75 8.06
C GLU A 86 -13.25 7.62 7.82
N THR A 87 -13.37 8.63 6.96
CA THR A 87 -12.25 9.50 6.55
C THR A 87 -12.49 10.96 6.93
N THR A 88 -13.29 11.21 7.96
CA THR A 88 -13.54 12.56 8.46
C THR A 88 -12.23 13.18 8.93
N GLU A 89 -11.93 14.39 8.45
CA GLU A 89 -10.73 15.09 8.85
C GLU A 89 -10.70 15.37 10.35
N LEU A 90 -9.57 15.05 10.98
CA LEU A 90 -9.31 15.39 12.39
C LEU A 90 -8.60 16.73 12.49
N ILE A 91 -8.92 17.53 13.51
CA ILE A 91 -8.29 18.84 13.72
C ILE A 91 -7.67 18.88 15.11
N PHE A 92 -6.39 19.22 15.18
CA PHE A 92 -5.60 19.27 16.41
C PHE A 92 -4.98 20.65 16.62
N ALA A 93 -4.78 21.03 17.88
CA ALA A 93 -3.93 22.18 18.21
C ALA A 93 -2.46 21.74 18.33
N SER A 94 -1.56 22.59 17.86
CA SER A 94 -0.13 22.32 17.87
C SER A 94 0.41 22.19 19.31
N GLY A 95 1.20 21.14 19.55
CA GLY A 95 1.85 20.85 20.84
C GLY A 95 1.04 19.91 21.75
N GLN A 96 -0.16 19.49 21.35
CA GLN A 96 -0.97 18.56 22.14
C GLN A 96 -0.60 17.10 21.87
N LYS A 97 -0.54 16.29 22.94
CA LYS A 97 -0.36 14.83 22.86
C LYS A 97 -1.70 14.15 22.71
N GLU A 98 -2.03 13.81 21.47
CA GLU A 98 -3.34 13.33 21.09
C GLU A 98 -3.38 11.84 20.79
N ARG A 99 -4.54 11.23 21.01
CA ARG A 99 -4.81 9.84 20.62
C ARG A 99 -5.75 9.83 19.41
N VAL A 100 -5.27 9.30 18.30
CA VAL A 100 -6.09 9.06 17.11
C VAL A 100 -6.85 7.75 17.26
N THR A 101 -8.15 7.77 16.98
CA THR A 101 -9.00 6.57 16.91
C THR A 101 -9.52 6.42 15.49
N ILE A 102 -9.44 5.21 14.94
CA ILE A 102 -9.72 4.96 13.52
C ILE A 102 -10.64 3.76 13.42
N LYS A 103 -11.82 3.96 12.84
CA LYS A 103 -12.72 2.85 12.52
C LYS A 103 -12.27 2.18 11.22
N ILE A 104 -12.18 0.86 11.25
CA ILE A 104 -11.79 0.05 10.09
C ILE A 104 -12.90 -0.95 9.75
N THR A 105 -12.83 -1.54 8.57
CA THR A 105 -13.76 -2.59 8.16
C THR A 105 -13.07 -3.63 7.29
N ARG A 106 -13.76 -4.75 7.06
CA ARG A 106 -13.23 -5.94 6.36
C ARG A 106 -11.98 -6.52 7.02
N ILE A 107 -12.04 -6.58 8.35
CA ILE A 107 -11.05 -7.29 9.16
C ILE A 107 -11.26 -8.81 9.05
N PHE A 108 -10.15 -9.55 9.02
CA PHE A 108 -10.17 -11.01 9.10
C PHE A 108 -9.74 -11.44 10.50
N LEU A 109 -10.30 -12.54 11.01
CA LEU A 109 -10.08 -12.98 12.40
C LEU A 109 -8.59 -13.15 12.74
N TYR A 110 -7.78 -13.64 11.80
CA TYR A 110 -6.34 -13.83 12.02
C TYR A 110 -5.56 -12.52 12.21
N MET A 111 -6.13 -11.36 11.82
CA MET A 111 -5.48 -10.06 12.01
C MET A 111 -5.49 -9.60 13.48
N ALA A 112 -6.48 -10.06 14.27
CA ALA A 112 -6.72 -9.57 15.62
C ALA A 112 -5.51 -9.74 16.56
N ASN A 113 -4.79 -10.86 16.41
CA ASN A 113 -3.64 -11.22 17.27
C ASN A 113 -2.28 -10.82 16.67
N THR A 114 -2.25 -9.84 15.77
CA THR A 114 -1.00 -9.35 15.17
C THR A 114 -0.59 -7.99 15.75
N PRO A 115 0.68 -7.56 15.60
CA PRO A 115 1.06 -6.21 15.98
C PRO A 115 0.37 -5.15 15.12
N TRP A 116 -0.39 -4.26 15.77
CA TRP A 116 -1.06 -3.11 15.16
C TRP A 116 -0.22 -1.86 15.31
N LYS A 117 -0.19 -1.03 14.26
CA LYS A 117 0.55 0.24 14.25
C LYS A 117 -0.23 1.31 13.49
N CYS A 118 0.01 2.56 13.84
CA CYS A 118 -0.40 3.71 13.05
C CYS A 118 0.83 4.32 12.38
N LYS A 119 0.74 4.54 11.08
CA LYS A 119 1.76 5.23 10.29
C LYS A 119 1.27 6.65 10.01
N ILE A 120 1.83 7.61 10.73
CA ILE A 120 1.52 9.03 10.63
C ILE A 120 2.46 9.63 9.59
N ASN A 121 1.91 10.20 8.53
CA ASN A 121 2.65 11.01 7.58
C ASN A 121 2.39 12.49 7.90
N LEU A 122 3.46 13.22 8.22
CA LEU A 122 3.41 14.66 8.47
C LEU A 122 4.52 15.32 7.67
N ASN A 123 4.17 16.24 6.76
CA ASN A 123 5.13 16.90 5.87
C ASN A 123 6.05 15.92 5.11
N GLY A 124 5.50 14.81 4.63
CA GLY A 124 6.24 13.77 3.90
C GLY A 124 7.12 12.88 4.77
N LYS A 125 7.20 13.13 6.08
CA LYS A 125 7.93 12.28 7.03
C LYS A 125 6.98 11.29 7.70
N ASP A 126 7.36 10.02 7.67
CA ASP A 126 6.61 8.95 8.33
C ASP A 126 7.10 8.73 9.76
N VAL A 127 6.16 8.66 10.70
CA VAL A 127 6.35 8.18 12.07
C VAL A 127 5.44 6.98 12.28
N ILE A 128 6.01 5.87 12.76
CA ILE A 128 5.24 4.66 13.03
C ILE A 128 5.15 4.47 14.53
N ILE A 129 3.93 4.45 15.06
CA ILE A 129 3.65 4.27 16.48
C ILE A 129 2.84 2.99 16.71
N PRO A 130 2.98 2.34 17.89
CA PRO A 130 2.12 1.24 18.30
C PRO A 130 0.64 1.61 18.28
N ALA A 131 -0.22 0.60 18.13
CA ALA A 131 -1.66 0.74 18.24
C ALA A 131 -2.28 -0.53 18.82
N VAL A 132 -3.53 -0.43 19.28
CA VAL A 132 -4.33 -1.56 19.76
C VAL A 132 -5.63 -1.61 18.97
N LEU A 133 -6.02 -2.81 18.53
CA LEU A 133 -7.35 -3.06 17.98
C LEU A 133 -8.31 -3.47 19.09
N LEU A 134 -9.46 -2.83 19.18
CA LEU A 134 -10.62 -3.30 19.96
C LEU A 134 -11.84 -3.34 19.03
N ALA A 135 -12.40 -4.52 18.82
CA ALA A 135 -13.44 -4.77 17.83
C ALA A 135 -13.03 -4.29 16.41
N ASP A 136 -13.64 -3.22 15.92
CA ASP A 136 -13.39 -2.58 14.62
C ASP A 136 -12.74 -1.20 14.73
N ILE A 137 -12.24 -0.84 15.92
CA ILE A 137 -11.62 0.46 16.20
C ILE A 137 -10.14 0.27 16.57
N VAL A 138 -9.28 0.96 15.84
CA VAL A 138 -7.83 1.04 16.10
C VAL A 138 -7.54 2.28 16.93
N TYR A 139 -6.91 2.07 18.07
CA TYR A 139 -6.47 3.11 18.99
C TYR A 139 -4.96 3.27 18.85
N CYS A 140 -4.52 4.33 18.19
CA CYS A 140 -3.10 4.65 18.11
C CYS A 140 -2.56 5.04 19.50
N GLU A 141 -1.27 4.82 19.74
CA GLU A 141 -0.60 5.41 20.90
C GLU A 141 -0.66 6.95 20.83
N ARG A 142 -0.50 7.63 21.98
CA ARG A 142 -0.50 9.10 21.99
C ARG A 142 0.71 9.64 21.24
N PHE A 143 0.48 10.61 20.37
CA PHE A 143 1.51 11.27 19.59
C PHE A 143 1.38 12.78 19.73
N GLU A 144 2.51 13.48 19.82
CA GLU A 144 2.54 14.93 19.92
C GLU A 144 2.34 15.55 18.53
N MET A 145 1.16 16.14 18.33
CA MET A 145 0.79 16.80 17.09
C MET A 145 1.44 18.18 17.06
N LYS A 146 2.57 18.32 16.37
CA LYS A 146 3.37 19.55 16.38
C LYS A 146 3.50 20.15 14.99
N ASN A 147 3.14 21.43 14.87
CA ASN A 147 3.42 22.24 13.69
C ASN A 147 4.59 23.20 13.99
N GLU A 148 5.77 22.86 13.46
CA GLU A 148 7.00 23.67 13.59
C GLU A 148 7.20 24.63 12.41
N SER A 149 6.28 24.65 11.44
CA SER A 149 6.38 25.56 10.30
C SER A 149 5.90 26.98 10.65
N GLU A 150 6.19 27.92 9.76
CA GLU A 150 5.68 29.30 9.82
C GLU A 150 4.21 29.42 9.37
N ASN A 151 3.62 28.33 8.86
CA ASN A 151 2.25 28.31 8.39
C ASN A 151 1.26 28.14 9.56
N PRO A 152 0.08 28.79 9.51
CA PRO A 152 -0.95 28.66 10.53
C PRO A 152 -1.50 27.23 10.65
N TYR A 153 -1.32 26.41 9.62
CA TYR A 153 -1.68 25.00 9.63
C TYR A 153 -0.73 24.14 8.79
N ILE A 154 -0.66 22.86 9.15
CA ILE A 154 -0.10 21.80 8.32
C ILE A 154 -1.07 20.63 8.27
N GLU A 155 -0.98 19.86 7.20
CA GLU A 155 -1.81 18.69 6.95
C GLU A 155 -0.97 17.42 7.05
N GLY A 156 -1.64 16.33 7.38
CA GLY A 156 -1.04 15.01 7.43
C GLY A 156 -2.08 13.93 7.27
N THR A 157 -1.61 12.69 7.27
CA THR A 157 -2.49 11.52 7.16
C THR A 157 -2.06 10.42 8.11
N VAL A 158 -3.01 9.61 8.55
CA VAL A 158 -2.74 8.39 9.33
C VAL A 158 -3.18 7.18 8.53
N LYS A 159 -2.27 6.22 8.35
CA LYS A 159 -2.57 4.88 7.84
C LYS A 159 -2.57 3.86 8.97
N VAL A 160 -3.46 2.88 8.87
CA VAL A 160 -3.48 1.72 9.78
C VAL A 160 -2.64 0.62 9.19
N LEU A 161 -1.73 0.08 10.00
CA LEU A 161 -0.91 -1.09 9.68
C LEU A 161 -1.24 -2.25 10.63
N TRP A 162 -1.31 -3.45 10.09
CA TRP A 162 -1.40 -4.70 10.83
C TRP A 162 -0.22 -5.62 10.46
N ASN A 163 0.09 -6.58 11.33
CA ASN A 163 1.33 -7.37 11.23
C ASN A 163 2.58 -6.50 10.94
N SER A 164 2.65 -5.35 11.62
CA SER A 164 3.66 -4.29 11.49
C SER A 164 3.78 -3.54 10.16
N THR A 165 3.45 -4.14 9.01
CA THR A 165 3.78 -3.58 7.68
C THR A 165 2.62 -3.58 6.69
N ARG A 166 1.55 -4.33 6.96
CA ARG A 166 0.44 -4.51 6.03
C ARG A 166 -0.54 -3.38 6.20
N ALA A 167 -0.73 -2.57 5.16
CA ALA A 167 -1.59 -1.40 5.24
C ALA A 167 -3.05 -1.75 4.95
N PHE A 168 -3.96 -1.09 5.66
CA PHE A 168 -5.35 -0.95 5.23
C PHE A 168 -5.43 0.08 4.10
N ASP A 169 -6.42 -0.09 3.23
CA ASP A 169 -6.71 0.89 2.19
C ASP A 169 -7.24 2.19 2.79
N GLY A 170 -6.86 3.30 2.16
CA GLY A 170 -7.19 4.66 2.58
C GLY A 170 -6.23 5.22 3.62
N SER A 171 -6.56 6.42 4.08
CA SER A 171 -5.85 7.14 5.13
C SER A 171 -6.80 8.14 5.78
N LEU A 172 -6.66 8.37 7.07
CA LEU A 172 -7.42 9.38 7.80
C LEU A 172 -6.68 10.73 7.72
N PRO A 173 -7.22 11.76 7.05
CA PRO A 173 -6.58 13.07 7.00
C PRO A 173 -6.69 13.77 8.35
N PHE A 174 -5.71 14.62 8.65
CA PHE A 174 -5.77 15.52 9.78
C PHE A 174 -5.07 16.85 9.50
N LYS A 175 -5.43 17.86 10.29
CA LYS A 175 -4.89 19.22 10.26
C LYS A 175 -4.39 19.63 11.64
N ILE A 176 -3.21 20.24 11.72
CA ILE A 176 -2.63 20.78 12.96
C ILE A 176 -2.59 22.30 12.88
N CYS A 177 -3.33 22.97 13.77
CA CYS A 177 -3.42 24.42 13.84
C CYS A 177 -2.40 25.04 14.81
N ARG A 178 -1.83 26.19 14.43
CA ARG A 178 -1.03 27.07 15.29
C ARG A 178 -1.93 28.16 15.88
N CYS A 179 -2.34 27.99 17.12
CA CYS A 179 -3.29 28.88 17.80
C CYS A 179 -2.73 30.30 18.06
N ASP A 180 -1.41 30.45 18.03
CA ASP A 180 -0.72 31.74 18.08
C ASP A 180 -0.80 32.53 16.76
N LEU A 181 -1.04 31.86 15.64
CA LEU A 181 -1.18 32.48 14.30
C LEU A 181 -2.63 32.54 13.83
N GLU A 182 -3.45 31.55 14.20
CA GLU A 182 -4.84 31.41 13.79
C GLU A 182 -5.71 30.96 14.99
N SER A 183 -6.15 31.93 15.80
CA SER A 183 -6.91 31.67 17.01
C SER A 183 -8.35 31.20 16.77
N ASN A 184 -8.87 31.39 15.55
CA ASN A 184 -10.23 30.97 15.20
C ASN A 184 -10.34 29.47 14.83
N CYS A 185 -9.22 28.74 14.73
CA CYS A 185 -9.27 27.32 14.42
C CYS A 185 -10.04 26.57 15.52
N VAL A 186 -10.91 25.65 15.12
CA VAL A 186 -11.80 24.91 16.05
C VAL A 186 -11.02 24.24 17.20
N ALA A 187 -9.83 23.71 16.92
CA ALA A 187 -9.00 23.09 17.95
C ALA A 187 -8.39 24.08 18.97
N CYS A 188 -8.39 25.38 18.66
CA CYS A 188 -7.86 26.44 19.53
C CYS A 188 -8.92 27.08 20.43
N GLN A 189 -10.19 26.69 20.27
CA GLN A 189 -11.32 27.28 21.00
C GLN A 189 -11.72 26.49 22.25
N ASN A 190 -10.98 25.43 22.59
CA ASN A 190 -11.23 24.56 23.74
C ASN A 190 -10.20 24.77 24.86
#